data_AF-A0A418XUH9-F1
#
_entry.id   AF-A0A418XUH9-F1
#
_cell.length_a   1.000
_cell.length_b   1.000
_cell.length_c   1.000
_cell.angle_alpha   90.00
_cell.angle_beta   90.00
_cell.angle_gamma   90.00
#
_symmetry.space_group_name_H-M   'P 1'
#
loop_
_entity.id
_entity.type
_entity.pdbx_description
1 polymer ?
#
loop_
_entity_poly.entity_id
_entity_poly.type
_entity_poly.pdbx_seq_one_letter_code
_entity_poly.pdbx_strand_id
1 'polypeptide(L)'
;MFVSTIEANFESCKFKGTWSGRIRGKVENCDFSEANLEMVAFIDQKDVGDNIINGQGLAIIENAGQHKSALKSALGEESKIWIHIRENTGLFVVNIKKHQDSEVLLRVFANLPFVKVVPNA
;
A
#
# COMPACT_ATOMS: atom_id res chain seq x y z
N MET A 1 13.94 -10.33 -6.73
CA MET A 1 14.05 -8.88 -6.47
C MET A 1 14.06 -8.68 -4.96
N PHE A 2 15.13 -8.15 -4.37
CA PHE A 2 15.17 -7.85 -2.94
C PHE A 2 14.32 -6.61 -2.69
N VAL A 3 13.24 -6.76 -1.93
CA VAL A 3 12.45 -5.62 -1.48
C VAL A 3 13.16 -5.04 -0.27
N SER A 4 13.83 -3.90 -0.47
CA SER A 4 14.57 -3.20 0.58
C SER A 4 13.63 -2.81 1.71
N THR A 5 14.11 -2.96 2.95
CA THR A 5 13.41 -2.53 4.15
C THR A 5 14.20 -1.38 4.76
N ILE A 6 13.53 -0.27 5.00
CA ILE A 6 14.06 0.88 5.74
C ILE A 6 13.52 0.78 7.16
N GLU A 7 14.43 0.80 8.14
CA GLU A 7 14.07 0.82 9.57
C GLU A 7 14.37 2.21 10.13
N ALA A 8 13.32 3.02 10.28
CA ALA A 8 13.43 4.39 10.78
C ALA A 8 12.06 4.91 11.24
N ASN A 9 12.08 5.86 12.16
CA ASN A 9 10.92 6.68 12.49
C ASN A 9 10.96 7.97 11.66
N PHE A 10 9.85 8.28 10.99
CA PHE A 10 9.64 9.49 10.22
C PHE A 10 8.53 10.31 10.86
N GLU A 11 8.79 11.59 11.08
CA GLU A 11 7.84 12.53 11.65
C GLU A 11 7.96 13.87 10.94
N SER A 12 6.82 14.50 10.60
CA SER A 12 6.77 15.84 9.98
C SER A 12 7.67 15.96 8.75
N CYS A 13 7.53 15.01 7.81
CA CYS A 13 8.46 14.84 6.70
C CYS A 13 7.78 14.94 5.34
N LYS A 14 8.58 15.12 4.28
CA LYS A 14 8.07 15.11 2.89
C LYS A 14 8.86 14.13 2.03
N PHE A 15 8.14 13.19 1.43
CA PHE A 15 8.69 12.21 0.52
C PHE A 15 8.56 12.67 -0.93
N LYS A 16 9.62 12.46 -1.71
CA LYS A 16 9.67 12.75 -3.15
C LYS A 16 10.31 11.59 -3.91
N GLY A 17 10.02 11.51 -5.20
CA GLY A 17 10.60 10.48 -6.08
C GLY A 17 9.84 9.16 -6.05
N THR A 18 10.43 8.10 -6.60
CA THR A 18 9.80 6.78 -6.70
C THR A 18 10.13 5.92 -5.49
N TRP A 19 9.09 5.33 -4.88
CA TRP A 19 9.22 4.51 -3.69
C TRP A 19 8.58 3.14 -3.89
N SER A 20 9.37 2.10 -3.66
CA SER A 20 8.96 0.70 -3.64
C SER A 20 9.79 -0.01 -2.58
N GLY A 21 9.15 -0.71 -1.64
CA GLY A 21 9.86 -1.24 -0.49
C GLY A 21 9.01 -1.45 0.75
N ARG A 22 9.69 -1.56 1.88
CA ARG A 22 9.06 -1.62 3.20
C ARG A 22 9.62 -0.54 4.11
N ILE A 23 8.76 0.05 4.92
CA ILE A 23 9.14 0.93 6.02
C ILE A 23 8.72 0.25 7.32
N ARG A 24 9.68 0.07 8.23
CA ARG A 24 9.47 -0.42 9.59
C ARG A 24 9.80 0.71 10.55
N GLY A 25 8.95 0.91 11.55
CA GLY A 25 8.96 2.09 12.39
C GLY A 25 7.73 2.96 12.17
N LYS A 26 7.75 4.10 12.88
CA LYS A 26 6.66 5.06 12.96
C LYS A 26 6.70 6.02 11.76
N VAL A 27 5.57 6.30 11.12
CA VAL A 27 5.46 7.33 10.07
C VAL A 27 4.25 8.20 10.38
N GLU A 28 4.49 9.44 10.81
CA GLU A 28 3.45 10.37 11.24
C GLU A 28 3.62 11.75 10.61
N ASN A 29 2.50 12.38 10.28
CA ASN A 29 2.45 13.73 9.71
C ASN A 29 3.37 13.89 8.49
N CYS A 30 3.51 12.83 7.69
CA CYS A 30 4.35 12.85 6.50
C CYS A 30 3.53 13.05 5.22
N ASP A 31 4.09 13.82 4.30
CA ASP A 31 3.50 14.16 3.01
C ASP A 31 4.11 13.30 1.89
N PHE A 32 3.29 12.45 1.27
CA PHE A 32 3.64 11.62 0.11
C PHE A 32 3.02 12.15 -1.20
N SER A 33 2.48 13.36 -1.24
CA SER A 33 1.79 13.89 -2.43
C SER A 33 2.69 14.04 -3.67
N GLU A 34 4.00 14.20 -3.45
CA GLU A 34 5.02 14.28 -4.51
C GLU A 34 5.78 12.95 -4.69
N ALA A 35 5.40 11.91 -3.95
CA ALA A 35 5.98 10.58 -4.08
C ALA A 35 5.22 9.75 -5.11
N ASN A 36 5.95 9.14 -6.02
CA ASN A 36 5.44 8.07 -6.88
C ASN A 36 5.57 6.74 -6.13
N LEU A 37 4.56 6.43 -5.30
CA LEU A 37 4.46 5.16 -4.59
C LEU A 37 4.08 4.05 -5.59
N GLU A 38 4.88 2.99 -5.69
CA GLU A 38 4.57 1.85 -6.57
C GLU A 38 4.04 0.66 -5.79
N MET A 39 4.80 0.21 -4.80
CA MET A 39 4.41 -0.85 -3.88
C MET A 39 5.14 -0.65 -2.55
N VAL A 40 4.45 -0.09 -1.55
CA VAL A 40 5.04 0.26 -0.26
C VAL A 40 4.27 -0.39 0.87
N ALA A 41 4.98 -1.12 1.71
CA ALA A 41 4.43 -1.72 2.93
C ALA A 41 4.92 -0.95 4.16
N PHE A 42 4.00 -0.51 5.02
CA PHE A 42 4.30 0.02 6.34
C PHE A 42 4.02 -1.08 7.35
N ILE A 43 5.03 -1.48 8.11
CA ILE A 43 4.94 -2.65 8.99
C ILE A 43 4.13 -2.31 10.25
N ASP A 44 4.45 -1.23 10.95
CA ASP A 44 3.88 -0.95 12.27
C ASP A 44 2.67 0.00 12.25
N GLN A 45 2.33 0.52 11.07
CA GLN A 45 1.26 1.49 10.87
C GLN A 45 0.05 0.82 10.22
N LYS A 46 -1.10 0.81 10.89
CA LYS A 46 -2.29 0.03 10.49
C LYS A 46 -3.21 0.76 9.49
N ASP A 47 -3.19 2.08 9.52
CA ASP A 47 -4.00 2.97 8.69
C ASP A 47 -3.19 4.21 8.28
N VAL A 48 -3.77 5.07 7.45
CA VAL A 48 -3.07 6.25 6.93
C VAL A 48 -2.77 7.29 8.03
N GLY A 49 -3.58 7.35 9.09
CA GLY A 49 -3.50 8.39 10.11
C GLY A 49 -3.51 9.80 9.52
N ASP A 50 -2.65 10.66 10.05
CA ASP A 50 -2.47 12.05 9.60
C ASP A 50 -1.52 12.20 8.38
N ASN A 51 -1.11 11.10 7.76
CA ASN A 51 -0.24 11.16 6.58
C ASN A 51 -1.03 11.56 5.33
N ILE A 52 -0.39 12.30 4.42
CA ILE A 52 -0.99 12.68 3.14
C ILE A 52 -0.56 11.66 2.09
N ILE A 53 -1.49 10.80 1.67
CA ILE A 53 -1.30 9.84 0.58
C ILE A 53 -2.38 10.09 -0.47
N ASN A 54 -2.07 10.91 -1.48
CA ASN A 54 -3.00 11.30 -2.54
C ASN A 54 -2.37 11.16 -3.93
N GLY A 55 -2.10 9.91 -4.32
CA GLY A 55 -1.66 9.55 -5.68
C GLY A 55 -2.80 8.95 -6.50
N GLN A 56 -2.84 9.26 -7.80
CA GLN A 56 -3.85 8.72 -8.71
C GLN A 56 -3.70 7.21 -8.88
N GLY A 57 -4.81 6.47 -8.79
CA GLY A 57 -4.83 5.02 -8.99
C GLY A 57 -4.12 4.24 -7.89
N LEU A 58 -3.92 4.84 -6.71
CA LEU A 58 -3.43 4.12 -5.54
C LEU A 58 -4.57 3.33 -4.89
N ALA A 59 -4.28 2.10 -4.50
CA ALA A 59 -5.06 1.36 -3.52
C ALA A 59 -4.29 1.32 -2.20
N ILE A 60 -5.00 1.69 -1.14
CA ILE A 60 -4.51 1.69 0.22
C ILE A 60 -5.26 0.58 0.96
N ILE A 61 -4.53 -0.44 1.36
CA ILE A 61 -5.06 -1.59 2.10
C ILE A 61 -4.68 -1.39 3.57
N GLU A 62 -5.67 -1.11 4.40
CA GLU A 62 -5.50 -0.96 5.84
C GLU A 62 -5.52 -2.32 6.52
N ASN A 63 -4.82 -2.47 7.65
CA ASN A 63 -4.65 -3.75 8.35
C ASN A 63 -4.30 -4.94 7.41
N ALA A 64 -3.45 -4.68 6.41
CA ALA A 64 -3.27 -5.56 5.25
C ALA A 64 -2.87 -7.00 5.62
N GLY A 65 -2.00 -7.16 6.61
CA GLY A 65 -1.57 -8.46 7.12
C GLY A 65 -2.71 -9.29 7.71
N GLN A 66 -3.66 -8.65 8.40
CA GLN A 66 -4.85 -9.30 8.95
C GLN A 66 -5.83 -9.71 7.85
N HIS A 67 -5.94 -8.90 6.79
CA HIS A 67 -6.81 -9.16 5.66
C HIS A 67 -6.18 -10.02 4.56
N LYS A 68 -4.97 -10.54 4.76
CA LYS A 68 -4.23 -11.33 3.77
C LYS A 68 -5.04 -12.51 3.23
N SER A 69 -5.74 -13.26 4.09
CA SER A 69 -6.57 -14.40 3.67
C SER A 69 -7.77 -13.96 2.83
N ALA A 70 -8.41 -12.85 3.20
CA ALA A 70 -9.52 -12.28 2.43
C ALA A 70 -9.05 -11.78 1.05
N LEU A 71 -7.90 -11.11 0.99
CA LEU A 71 -7.26 -10.69 -0.26
C LEU A 71 -6.93 -11.88 -1.16
N LYS A 72 -6.32 -12.93 -0.59
CA LYS A 72 -6.03 -14.17 -1.32
C LYS A 72 -7.30 -14.80 -1.88
N SER A 73 -8.37 -14.86 -1.10
CA SER A 73 -9.65 -15.42 -1.54
C SER A 73 -10.31 -14.58 -2.63
N ALA A 74 -10.26 -13.25 -2.53
CA ALA A 74 -10.92 -12.35 -3.48
C ALA A 74 -10.17 -12.23 -4.81
N LEU A 75 -8.84 -12.30 -4.77
CA LEU A 75 -7.99 -12.22 -5.96
C LEU A 75 -7.73 -13.58 -6.62
N GLY A 76 -7.86 -14.67 -5.85
CA GLY A 76 -7.67 -16.03 -6.35
C GLY A 76 -6.33 -16.22 -7.07
N GLU A 77 -6.40 -16.82 -8.25
CA GLU A 77 -5.24 -17.00 -9.14
C GLU A 77 -5.01 -15.81 -10.08
N GLU A 78 -5.98 -14.89 -10.17
CA GLU A 78 -5.94 -13.75 -11.09
C GLU A 78 -4.93 -12.68 -10.65
N SER A 79 -4.62 -12.59 -9.35
CA SER A 79 -3.50 -11.79 -8.86
C SER A 79 -2.85 -12.37 -7.63
N LYS A 80 -1.52 -12.26 -7.57
CA LYS A 80 -0.67 -12.74 -6.47
C LYS A 80 -0.14 -11.63 -5.58
N ILE A 81 -0.70 -10.42 -5.66
CA ILE A 81 -0.21 -9.28 -4.87
C ILE A 81 -0.19 -9.54 -3.35
N TRP A 82 -1.11 -10.38 -2.86
CA TRP A 82 -1.20 -10.82 -1.46
C TRP A 82 0.08 -11.54 -0.97
N ILE A 83 0.93 -12.06 -1.87
CA ILE A 83 2.23 -12.67 -1.52
C ILE A 83 3.20 -11.60 -0.99
N HIS A 84 3.07 -10.35 -1.44
CA HIS A 84 3.93 -9.25 -0.99
C HIS A 84 3.55 -8.72 0.40
N ILE A 85 2.36 -9.08 0.89
CA ILE A 85 1.83 -8.68 2.19
C ILE A 85 2.22 -9.74 3.24
N ARG A 86 2.93 -9.29 4.28
CA ARG A 86 3.32 -10.13 5.42
C ARG A 86 2.26 -10.02 6.52
N GLU A 87 2.25 -10.97 7.45
CA GLU A 87 1.31 -10.97 8.58
C GLU A 87 1.40 -9.71 9.42
N ASN A 88 2.60 -9.16 9.54
CA ASN A 88 2.88 -7.91 10.26
C ASN A 88 2.80 -6.68 9.36
N THR A 89 2.28 -6.74 8.13
CA THR A 89 2.06 -5.53 7.33
C THR A 89 0.83 -4.81 7.86
N GLY A 90 0.99 -3.60 8.40
CA GLY A 90 -0.12 -2.76 8.80
C GLY A 90 -0.81 -2.12 7.59
N LEU A 91 -0.11 -1.28 6.85
CA LEU A 91 -0.62 -0.55 5.71
C LEU A 91 0.11 -1.01 4.45
N PHE A 92 -0.64 -1.29 3.39
CA PHE A 92 -0.05 -1.62 2.10
C PHE A 92 -0.60 -0.71 1.01
N VAL A 93 0.27 0.05 0.38
CA VAL A 93 -0.07 0.97 -0.70
C VAL A 93 0.47 0.41 -2.01
N VAL A 94 -0.40 0.27 -3.00
CA VAL A 94 -0.01 -0.14 -4.35
C VAL A 94 -0.57 0.82 -5.38
N ASN A 95 0.25 1.16 -6.36
CA ASN A 95 -0.22 1.81 -7.57
C ASN A 95 -0.82 0.78 -8.52
N ILE A 96 -2.15 0.79 -8.60
CA ILE A 96 -2.90 -0.19 -9.39
C ILE A 96 -2.49 -0.10 -10.86
N LYS A 97 -2.34 1.11 -11.42
CA LYS A 97 -2.02 1.32 -12.84
C LYS A 97 -0.64 0.79 -13.24
N LYS A 98 0.29 0.71 -12.28
CA LYS A 98 1.65 0.21 -12.51
C LYS A 98 1.80 -1.28 -12.22
N HIS A 99 0.78 -1.91 -11.66
CA HIS A 99 0.81 -3.34 -11.40
C HIS A 99 0.46 -4.13 -12.68
N GLN A 100 1.16 -5.25 -12.91
CA GLN A 100 0.88 -6.13 -14.05
C GLN A 100 -0.58 -6.62 -14.11
N ASP A 101 -1.19 -6.82 -12.95
CA ASP A 101 -2.57 -7.33 -12.81
C ASP A 101 -3.59 -6.17 -12.64
N SER A 102 -3.31 -4.98 -13.17
CA SER A 102 -4.07 -3.74 -12.91
C SER A 102 -5.59 -3.87 -13.09
N GLU A 103 -6.05 -4.53 -14.16
CA GLU A 103 -7.48 -4.73 -14.44
C GLU A 103 -8.19 -5.55 -13.36
N VAL A 104 -7.55 -6.62 -12.89
CA VAL A 104 -8.05 -7.48 -11.81
C VAL A 104 -8.13 -6.68 -10.51
N LEU A 105 -7.07 -5.92 -10.20
CA LEU A 105 -7.03 -5.11 -8.98
C LEU A 105 -8.10 -4.03 -8.98
N LEU A 106 -8.33 -3.31 -10.10
CA LEU A 106 -9.40 -2.32 -10.21
C LEU A 106 -10.77 -2.93 -9.93
N ARG A 107 -11.05 -4.11 -10.51
CA ARG A 107 -12.32 -4.80 -10.36
C ARG A 107 -12.52 -5.33 -8.93
N VAL A 108 -11.49 -5.94 -8.35
CA VAL A 108 -11.61 -6.62 -7.05
C VAL A 108 -11.53 -5.64 -5.88
N PHE A 109 -10.57 -4.71 -5.89
CA PHE A 109 -10.35 -3.81 -4.76
C PHE A 109 -11.52 -2.87 -4.48
N ALA A 110 -12.27 -2.46 -5.52
CA ALA A 110 -13.48 -1.66 -5.35
C ALA A 110 -14.57 -2.35 -4.49
N ASN A 111 -14.51 -3.68 -4.36
CA ASN A 111 -15.49 -4.48 -3.62
C ASN A 111 -15.00 -4.91 -2.23
N LEU A 112 -13.81 -4.49 -1.80
CA LEU A 112 -13.24 -4.88 -0.50
C LEU A 112 -13.34 -3.73 0.51
N PRO A 113 -14.00 -3.91 1.67
CA PRO A 113 -14.29 -2.81 2.61
C PRO A 113 -13.06 -2.25 3.32
N PHE A 114 -11.95 -3.00 3.32
CA PHE A 114 -10.66 -2.60 3.92
C PHE A 114 -9.67 -2.03 2.89
N VAL A 115 -10.13 -1.79 1.66
CA VAL A 115 -9.34 -1.18 0.59
C VAL A 115 -9.93 0.17 0.21
N LYS A 116 -9.12 1.23 0.33
CA LYS A 116 -9.46 2.57 -0.13
C LYS A 116 -8.77 2.80 -1.47
N VAL A 117 -9.56 2.89 -2.54
CA VAL A 117 -9.05 3.27 -3.86
C VAL A 117 -9.11 4.79 -3.96
N VAL A 118 -7.95 5.43 -4.10
CA VAL A 118 -7.86 6.87 -4.32
C VAL A 118 -8.37 7.14 -5.74
N PRO A 119 -9.49 7.87 -5.90
CA PRO A 119 -10.12 8.06 -7.19
C PRO A 119 -9.16 8.74 -8.17
N ASN A 120 -9.25 8.35 -9.44
CA ASN A 120 -8.67 9.13 -10.51
C ASN A 120 -9.43 10.47 -10.56
N ALA A 121 -8.75 11.57 -10.28
CA ALA A 121 -9.22 12.89 -10.68
C ALA A 121 -9.22 12.98 -12.21
#